data_AF-A0A392NT77-F1
#
_entry.id   AF-A0A392NT77-F1
#
_cell.length_a   1.000
_cell.length_b   1.000
_cell.length_c   1.000
_cell.angle_alpha   90.00
_cell.angle_beta   90.00
_cell.angle_gamma   90.00
#
_symmetry.space_group_name_H-M   'P 1'
#
loop_
_entity.id
_entity.type
_entity.pdbx_description
1 polymer ?
#
loop_
_entity_poly.entity_id
_entity_poly.type
_entity_poly.pdbx_seq_one_letter_code
_entity_poly.pdbx_strand_id
1 'polypeptide(L)' 'VMTPYYNEETVYSKNDLEVENEDGVSIIYYLQKIYPGLYN' A
#
# COMPACT_ATOMS: atom_id res chain seq x y z
N VAL A 1 24.61 -2.98 -10.92
CA VAL A 1 24.16 -1.91 -10.00
C VAL A 1 23.46 -2.58 -8.83
N MET A 2 24.08 -2.62 -7.64
CA MET A 2 23.37 -2.96 -6.41
C MET A 2 22.78 -1.66 -5.89
N THR A 3 21.50 -1.41 -6.17
CA THR A 3 20.74 -0.47 -5.34
C THR A 3 20.76 -1.02 -3.93
N PRO A 4 21.13 -0.24 -2.90
CA PRO A 4 21.02 -0.71 -1.53
C PRO A 4 19.57 -1.10 -1.32
N TYR A 5 19.31 -2.33 -0.87
CA TYR A 5 18.02 -2.68 -0.30
C TYR A 5 17.90 -1.84 0.97
N TYR A 6 17.45 -0.61 0.81
CA TYR A 6 17.02 0.23 1.91
C TYR A 6 15.86 -0.55 2.54
N ASN A 7 16.11 -1.15 3.71
CA ASN A 7 15.04 -1.57 4.61
C ASN A 7 14.38 -0.28 5.12
N GLU A 8 13.65 0.40 4.25
CA GLU A 8 12.74 1.44 4.66
C GLU A 8 11.66 0.76 5.49
N GLU A 9 11.57 1.17 6.75
CA GLU A 9 10.54 0.70 7.64
C GLU A 9 9.18 1.10 7.06
N THR A 10 8.34 0.11 6.77
CA THR A 10 7.01 0.35 6.23
C THR A 10 6.12 0.88 7.35
N VAL A 11 5.57 2.09 7.17
CA VAL A 11 4.68 2.75 8.14
C VAL A 11 3.40 1.94 8.39
N TYR A 12 2.97 1.14 7.41
CA TYR A 12 1.75 0.35 7.47
C TYR A 12 2.06 -1.13 7.25
N SER A 13 1.52 -2.00 8.11
CA SER A 13 1.47 -3.43 7.85
C SER A 13 0.41 -3.75 6.79
N LYS A 14 0.46 -4.97 6.24
CA LYS A 14 -0.56 -5.42 5.29
C LYS A 14 -1.98 -5.33 5.87
N ASN A 15 -2.15 -5.67 7.14
CA ASN A 15 -3.44 -5.61 7.81
C ASN A 15 -3.94 -4.18 7.92
N ASP A 16 -3.04 -3.23 8.22
CA ASP A 16 -3.39 -1.81 8.29
C ASP A 16 -3.87 -1.26 6.95
N LEU A 17 -3.36 -1.81 5.84
CA LEU A 17 -3.79 -1.42 4.49
C LEU A 17 -5.18 -1.96 4.12
N GLU A 18 -5.59 -3.08 4.70
CA GLU A 18 -6.87 -3.76 4.43
C GLU A 18 -8.01 -3.27 5.35
N VAL A 19 -7.67 -2.60 6.47
CA VAL A 19 -8.66 -2.01 7.39
C VAL A 19 -9.48 -0.94 6.69
N GLU A 20 -10.80 -1.02 6.83
CA GLU A 20 -11.76 -0.07 6.31
C GLU A 20 -11.97 1.11 7.28
N ASN A 21 -12.20 2.30 6.72
CA ASN A 21 -12.66 3.47 7.47
C ASN A 21 -14.19 3.44 7.70
N GLU A 22 -14.75 4.51 8.27
CA GLU A 22 -16.19 4.63 8.56
C GLU A 22 -17.10 4.52 7.33
N ASP A 23 -16.57 4.79 6.12
CA ASP A 23 -17.27 4.70 4.85
C ASP A 23 -17.14 3.31 4.19
N GLY A 24 -16.44 2.36 4.82
CA GLY A 24 -16.18 1.03 4.26
C GLY A 24 -15.07 1.03 3.20
N VAL A 25 -14.14 1.98 3.25
CA VAL A 25 -13.05 2.11 2.26
C VAL A 25 -11.70 1.92 2.94
N SER A 26 -10.85 1.07 2.35
CA SER A 26 -9.50 0.78 2.84
C SER A 26 -8.41 1.56 2.07
N ILE A 27 -7.23 1.68 2.68
CA ILE A 27 -6.07 2.35 2.06
C ILE A 27 -5.68 1.63 0.76
N ILE A 28 -5.68 0.29 0.76
CA ILE A 28 -5.34 -0.50 -0.43
C ILE A 28 -6.28 -0.21 -1.59
N TYR A 29 -7.57 0.01 -1.34
CA TYR A 29 -8.54 0.38 -2.38
C TYR A 29 -8.18 1.72 -3.05
N TYR A 30 -7.83 2.74 -2.26
CA TYR A 30 -7.41 4.04 -2.82
C TYR A 30 -6.15 3.90 -3.66
N LEU A 31 -5.14 3.19 -3.16
CA LEU A 31 -3.88 2.98 -3.86
C LEU A 31 -4.09 2.27 -5.21
N GLN A 32 -4.91 1.21 -5.23
CA GLN A 32 -5.29 0.51 -6.45
C GLN A 32 -6.00 1.42 -7.46
N LYS A 33 -6.85 2.31 -6.97
CA LYS A 33 -7.61 3.23 -7.82
C LYS A 33 -6.76 4.33 -8.44
N ILE A 34 -5.82 4.91 -7.69
CA ILE A 34 -4.99 6.02 -8.15
C ILE A 34 -3.72 5.53 -8.88
N TYR A 35 -3.28 4.29 -8.64
CA TYR A 35 -2.16 3.63 -9.34
C TYR A 35 -2.57 2.30 -9.97
N PRO A 36 -3.45 2.30 -10.99
CA PRO A 36 -4.01 1.08 -11.57
C PRO A 36 -3.00 0.19 -12.31
N GLY A 37 -1.76 0.65 -12.53
CA GLY A 37 -0.74 -0.04 -13.32
C GLY A 37 0.32 -0.82 -12.53
N LEU A 38 0.28 -0.84 -11.20
CA LEU A 38 1.32 -1.47 -10.37
C LEU A 38 1.19 -3.01 -10.23
N TYR A 39 0.07 -3.58 -10.68
CA TYR A 39 -0.23 -5.02 -10.54
C TYR A 39 -0.14 -5.80 -11.87
N ASN A 40 0.47 -5.23 -12.92
CA ASN A 40 0.72 -5.89 -14.20
C ASN A 40 2.16 -6.41 -14.31
#